data_AF-A0A9I9DY60-F1
#
_entry.id   AF-A0A9I9DY60-F1
#
_cell.length_a   1.000
_cell.length_b   1.000
_cell.length_c   1.000
_cell.angle_alpha   90.00
_cell.angle_beta   90.00
_cell.angle_gamma   90.00
#
_symmetry.space_group_name_H-M   'P 1'
#
loop_
_entity.id
_entity.type
_entity.pdbx_description
1 polymer ?
#
loop_
_entity_poly.entity_id
_entity_poly.type
_entity_poly.pdbx_seq_one_letter_code
_entity_poly.pdbx_strand_id
1 'polypeptide(L)'
;MAPRWKGKASEAKALADPISSTVLHLQSSFIQSNARGLLSGSTILYLADEEQTDLLNRTCFGRQILTAEKDKQWFQFGMEEAFYLSYHLNCLKIVDGQDCEMNFQELWRYMKTQKATFPEFYIAYRHLRLKNWVVRPGSQYGVDFVAYRHHPALVHSEFAVLVLSEGRDSNGNGRLRVWSDFLCTIRLCGSVAKTLLVLSVNDNGITPLKNAQLRDGVQNSAVKILQKCEIDQLLRYSLMKMNYVRKIETKNFEDNVNDARKGGRGFNMSNTATRGTTEKSYPFQ
;
A
#
# COMPACT_ATOMS: atom_id res chain seq x y z
N MET A 1 -15.57 21.22 -11.69
CA MET A 1 -14.41 21.81 -12.40
C MET A 1 -14.14 20.99 -13.65
N ALA A 2 -13.84 21.60 -14.79
CA ALA A 2 -13.47 20.90 -16.02
C ALA A 2 -12.03 20.33 -15.94
N PRO A 3 -11.68 19.27 -16.69
CA PRO A 3 -10.31 18.77 -16.74
C PRO A 3 -9.35 19.82 -17.30
N ARG A 4 -8.10 19.81 -16.82
CA ARG A 4 -7.04 20.68 -17.33
C ARG A 4 -6.21 19.96 -18.37
N TRP A 5 -6.56 20.18 -19.63
CA TRP A 5 -5.91 19.60 -20.78
C TRP A 5 -4.54 20.23 -21.05
N LYS A 6 -3.56 19.41 -21.44
CA LYS A 6 -2.22 19.87 -21.85
C LYS A 6 -2.18 20.39 -23.29
N GLY A 7 -3.17 20.04 -24.12
CA GLY A 7 -3.27 20.49 -25.51
C GLY A 7 -4.68 20.41 -26.05
N LYS A 8 -4.93 21.12 -27.17
CA LYS A 8 -6.26 21.24 -27.79
C LYS A 8 -6.85 19.89 -28.26
N ALA A 9 -6.01 18.96 -28.69
CA ALA A 9 -6.44 17.62 -29.13
C ALA A 9 -6.48 16.58 -27.99
N SER A 10 -6.07 16.95 -26.77
CA SER A 10 -5.96 16.00 -25.65
C SER A 10 -7.32 15.50 -25.18
N GLU A 11 -8.34 16.34 -25.26
CA GLU A 11 -9.72 15.98 -24.89
C GLU A 11 -10.30 14.92 -25.82
N ALA A 12 -10.24 15.16 -27.13
CA ALA A 12 -10.71 14.20 -28.14
C ALA A 12 -10.00 12.84 -28.01
N LYS A 13 -8.67 12.84 -27.77
CA LYS A 13 -7.90 11.61 -27.55
C LYS A 13 -8.33 10.86 -26.29
N ALA A 14 -8.61 11.58 -25.20
CA ALA A 14 -9.03 10.97 -23.94
C ALA A 14 -10.46 10.41 -24.00
N LEU A 15 -11.34 11.00 -24.82
CA LEU A 15 -12.69 10.50 -25.05
C LEU A 15 -12.73 9.30 -25.99
N ALA A 16 -11.81 9.25 -26.97
CA ALA A 16 -11.68 8.13 -27.90
C ALA A 16 -11.18 6.85 -27.22
N ASP A 17 -10.39 6.98 -26.15
CA ASP A 17 -9.86 5.83 -25.38
C ASP A 17 -10.14 5.98 -23.88
N PRO A 18 -11.35 5.63 -23.42
CA PRO A 18 -11.70 5.67 -22.01
C PRO A 18 -10.88 4.68 -21.19
N ILE A 19 -10.35 5.11 -20.04
CA ILE A 19 -9.54 4.27 -19.14
C ILE A 19 -10.28 2.99 -18.74
N SER A 20 -11.59 3.04 -18.51
CA SER A 20 -12.37 1.87 -18.10
C SER A 20 -12.36 0.77 -19.17
N SER A 21 -12.47 1.11 -20.45
CA SER A 21 -12.39 0.12 -21.53
C SER A 21 -10.99 -0.45 -21.67
N THR A 22 -9.96 0.38 -21.55
CA THR A 22 -8.57 -0.09 -21.63
C THR A 22 -8.20 -1.01 -20.46
N VAL A 23 -8.70 -0.72 -19.25
CA VAL A 23 -8.50 -1.59 -18.07
C VAL A 23 -9.17 -2.95 -18.24
N LEU A 24 -10.38 -2.99 -18.81
CA LEU A 24 -11.04 -4.26 -19.13
C LEU A 24 -10.26 -5.06 -20.17
N HIS A 25 -9.74 -4.40 -21.20
CA HIS A 25 -8.92 -5.05 -22.21
C HIS A 25 -7.61 -5.62 -21.62
N LEU A 26 -6.94 -4.84 -20.77
CA LEU A 26 -5.77 -5.29 -20.01
C LEU A 26 -6.10 -6.52 -19.15
N GLN A 27 -7.24 -6.50 -18.46
CA GLN A 27 -7.69 -7.62 -17.64
C GLN A 27 -7.87 -8.90 -18.47
N SER A 28 -8.53 -8.81 -19.62
CA SER A 28 -8.71 -9.95 -20.52
C SER A 28 -7.38 -10.49 -21.05
N SER A 29 -6.48 -9.61 -21.50
CA SER A 29 -5.15 -9.99 -22.00
C SER A 29 -4.34 -10.74 -20.92
N PHE A 30 -4.36 -10.24 -19.68
CA PHE A 30 -3.62 -10.86 -18.57
C PHE A 30 -4.17 -12.23 -18.17
N ILE A 31 -5.50 -12.39 -18.20
CA ILE A 31 -6.15 -13.68 -17.93
C ILE A 31 -5.79 -14.69 -19.02
N GLN A 32 -5.81 -14.27 -20.29
CA GLN A 32 -5.47 -15.14 -21.43
C GLN A 32 -4.00 -15.58 -21.41
N SER A 33 -3.08 -14.68 -21.06
CA SER A 33 -1.66 -14.98 -21.00
C SER A 33 -1.22 -15.67 -19.71
N ASN A 34 -2.13 -15.90 -18.74
CA ASN A 34 -1.82 -16.36 -17.39
C ASN A 34 -0.66 -15.56 -16.78
N ALA A 35 -0.82 -14.23 -16.75
CA ALA A 35 0.22 -13.28 -16.33
C ALA A 35 0.78 -13.60 -14.93
N ARG A 36 2.11 -13.76 -14.85
CA ARG A 36 2.85 -14.03 -13.61
C ARG A 36 3.81 -12.90 -13.28
N GLY A 37 3.64 -12.28 -12.11
CA GLY A 37 4.52 -11.25 -11.58
C GLY A 37 5.45 -11.82 -10.51
N LEU A 38 6.75 -11.57 -10.64
CA LEU A 38 7.78 -11.98 -9.69
C LEU A 38 7.87 -10.97 -8.55
N LEU A 39 7.71 -11.43 -7.32
CA LEU A 39 7.88 -10.60 -6.13
C LEU A 39 9.38 -10.37 -5.84
N SER A 40 9.79 -9.10 -5.83
CA SER A 40 11.17 -8.68 -5.53
C SER A 40 11.16 -7.56 -4.48
N GLY A 41 11.35 -7.94 -3.22
CA GLY A 41 11.31 -7.03 -2.08
C GLY A 41 9.97 -6.30 -1.98
N SER A 42 9.98 -4.97 -2.06
CA SER A 42 8.76 -4.15 -2.00
C SER A 42 8.14 -3.86 -3.38
N THR A 43 8.57 -4.54 -4.44
CA THR A 43 8.07 -4.31 -5.79
C THR A 43 7.82 -5.61 -6.53
N ILE A 44 6.94 -5.58 -7.53
CA ILE A 44 6.58 -6.75 -8.32
C ILE A 44 7.04 -6.50 -9.75
N LEU A 45 7.80 -7.43 -10.30
CA LEU A 45 8.33 -7.37 -11.66
C LEU A 45 7.46 -8.22 -12.57
N TYR A 46 7.12 -7.70 -13.73
CA TYR A 46 6.32 -8.38 -14.74
C TYR A 46 6.99 -8.23 -16.10
N LEU A 47 7.08 -9.32 -16.84
CA LEU A 47 7.58 -9.30 -18.21
C LEU A 47 6.37 -9.21 -19.14
N ALA A 48 6.22 -8.06 -19.80
CA ALA A 48 5.12 -7.79 -20.70
C ALA A 48 5.52 -7.99 -22.16
N ASP A 49 4.59 -8.54 -22.95
CA ASP A 49 4.67 -8.56 -24.41
C ASP A 49 4.32 -7.17 -24.99
N GLU A 50 4.46 -6.97 -26.31
CA GLU A 50 4.23 -5.69 -26.97
C GLU A 50 2.80 -5.15 -26.76
N GLU A 51 1.78 -6.01 -26.91
CA GLU A 51 0.37 -5.61 -26.69
C GLU A 51 0.13 -5.21 -25.24
N GLN A 52 0.63 -6.01 -24.29
CA GLN A 52 0.49 -5.75 -22.86
C GLN A 52 1.22 -4.47 -22.45
N THR A 53 2.36 -4.20 -23.10
CA THR A 53 3.12 -2.96 -22.92
C THR A 53 2.29 -1.74 -23.32
N ASP A 54 1.62 -1.77 -24.48
CA ASP A 54 0.72 -0.69 -24.91
C ASP A 54 -0.40 -0.48 -23.89
N LEU A 55 -1.05 -1.58 -23.46
CA LEU A 55 -2.15 -1.52 -22.50
C LEU A 55 -1.71 -1.01 -21.12
N LEU A 56 -0.56 -1.44 -20.62
CA LEU A 56 0.00 -0.96 -19.35
C LEU A 56 0.34 0.53 -19.41
N ASN A 57 0.90 0.99 -20.53
CA ASN A 57 1.19 2.41 -20.75
C ASN A 57 -0.10 3.23 -20.79
N ARG A 58 -1.12 2.78 -21.53
CA ARG A 58 -2.41 3.48 -21.65
C ARG A 58 -3.22 3.51 -20.34
N THR A 59 -3.16 2.45 -19.53
CA THR A 59 -3.83 2.37 -18.22
C THR A 59 -3.02 2.99 -17.07
N CYS A 60 -1.75 3.31 -17.34
CA CYS A 60 -0.78 3.87 -16.41
C CYS A 60 -0.53 3.02 -15.16
N PHE A 61 -0.59 1.69 -15.29
CA PHE A 61 -0.16 0.78 -14.21
C PHE A 61 1.35 0.61 -14.25
N GLY A 62 1.98 0.69 -13.08
CA GLY A 62 3.41 0.40 -12.94
C GLY A 62 4.34 1.36 -13.67
N ARG A 63 5.61 0.98 -13.72
CA ARG A 63 6.67 1.74 -14.37
C ARG A 63 7.45 0.80 -15.27
N GLN A 64 7.52 1.15 -16.55
CA GLN A 64 8.37 0.47 -17.51
C GLN A 64 9.86 0.63 -17.13
N ILE A 65 10.61 -0.47 -17.19
CA ILE A 65 12.05 -0.54 -17.02
C ILE A 65 12.67 -0.67 -18.41
N LEU A 66 13.52 0.30 -18.78
CA LEU A 66 14.22 0.29 -20.06
C LEU A 66 15.16 -0.92 -20.12
N THR A 67 14.92 -1.79 -21.09
CA THR A 67 15.72 -2.99 -21.36
C THR A 67 16.24 -2.92 -22.79
N ALA A 68 17.38 -3.55 -23.07
CA ALA A 68 18.00 -3.55 -24.41
C ALA A 68 17.25 -4.44 -25.43
N GLU A 69 16.41 -5.36 -24.96
CA GLU A 69 15.62 -6.27 -25.79
C GLU A 69 14.38 -5.55 -26.34
N LYS A 70 14.12 -5.72 -27.65
CA LYS A 70 13.06 -4.98 -28.36
C LYS A 70 11.65 -5.53 -28.11
N ASP A 71 11.53 -6.83 -27.86
CA ASP A 71 10.24 -7.53 -27.97
C ASP A 71 9.55 -7.75 -26.63
N LYS A 72 10.29 -7.69 -25.51
CA LYS A 72 9.74 -7.86 -24.16
C LYS A 72 10.25 -6.78 -23.23
N GLN A 73 9.33 -6.24 -22.43
CA GLN A 73 9.63 -5.13 -21.55
C GLN A 73 9.28 -5.46 -20.10
N TRP A 74 10.20 -5.13 -19.20
CA TRP A 74 9.98 -5.29 -17.78
C TRP A 74 9.15 -4.13 -17.25
N PHE A 75 8.12 -4.46 -16.47
CA PHE A 75 7.29 -3.52 -15.73
C PHE A 75 7.45 -3.75 -14.24
N GLN A 76 7.57 -2.65 -13.51
CA GLN A 76 7.62 -2.63 -12.07
C GLN A 76 6.29 -2.11 -11.51
N PHE A 77 5.59 -2.92 -10.73
CA PHE A 77 4.40 -2.52 -10.00
C PHE A 77 4.73 -2.20 -8.55
N GLY A 78 4.12 -1.15 -8.01
CA GLY A 78 4.06 -0.94 -6.56
C GLY A 78 3.22 -2.02 -5.88
N MET A 79 3.39 -2.20 -4.56
CA MET A 79 2.62 -3.20 -3.81
C MET A 79 1.11 -2.95 -3.92
N GLU A 80 0.67 -1.69 -3.83
CA GLU A 80 -0.75 -1.33 -3.92
C GLU A 80 -1.32 -1.60 -5.32
N GLU A 81 -0.52 -1.38 -6.37
CA GLU A 81 -0.92 -1.64 -7.76
C GLU A 81 -0.99 -3.13 -8.05
N ALA A 82 0.04 -3.89 -7.69
CA ALA A 82 0.11 -5.33 -7.90
C ALA A 82 -1.00 -6.06 -7.13
N PHE A 83 -1.25 -5.65 -5.88
CA PHE A 83 -2.34 -6.21 -5.10
C PHE A 83 -3.71 -5.85 -5.68
N TYR A 84 -3.89 -4.68 -6.29
CA TYR A 84 -5.12 -4.34 -7.01
C TYR A 84 -5.32 -5.22 -8.26
N LEU A 85 -4.28 -5.42 -9.07
CA LEU A 85 -4.32 -6.28 -10.25
C LEU A 85 -4.59 -7.75 -9.88
N SER A 86 -4.00 -8.23 -8.80
CA SER A 86 -4.15 -9.60 -8.32
C SER A 86 -5.47 -9.85 -7.60
N TYR A 87 -5.86 -9.00 -6.65
CA TYR A 87 -7.07 -9.25 -5.84
C TYR A 87 -8.36 -8.72 -6.47
N HIS A 88 -8.35 -7.48 -6.96
CA HIS A 88 -9.58 -6.83 -7.41
C HIS A 88 -9.89 -7.16 -8.88
N LEU A 89 -8.88 -7.14 -9.74
CA LEU A 89 -9.03 -7.50 -11.15
C LEU A 89 -8.82 -8.99 -11.41
N ASN A 90 -8.23 -9.73 -10.46
CA ASN A 90 -8.00 -11.18 -10.56
C ASN A 90 -7.31 -11.60 -11.87
N CYS A 91 -6.37 -10.77 -12.34
CA CYS A 91 -5.71 -10.96 -13.64
C CYS A 91 -4.21 -11.22 -13.52
N LEU A 92 -3.59 -10.88 -12.39
CA LEU A 92 -2.16 -11.09 -12.16
C LEU A 92 -1.93 -12.08 -11.02
N LYS A 93 -1.22 -13.17 -11.31
CA LYS A 93 -0.71 -14.11 -10.30
C LYS A 93 0.65 -13.65 -9.82
N ILE A 94 0.88 -13.66 -8.51
CA ILE A 94 2.15 -13.22 -7.94
C ILE A 94 2.90 -14.43 -7.42
N VAL A 95 4.12 -14.61 -7.92
CA VAL A 95 5.01 -15.70 -7.54
C VAL A 95 6.15 -15.17 -6.67
N ASP A 96 6.61 -15.99 -5.74
CA ASP A 96 7.80 -15.70 -4.93
C ASP A 96 9.11 -16.00 -5.69
N GLY A 97 10.25 -15.84 -5.02
CA GLY A 97 11.57 -16.13 -5.61
C GLY A 97 11.80 -17.61 -5.94
N GLN A 98 10.89 -18.49 -5.54
CA GLN A 98 10.90 -19.93 -5.77
C GLN A 98 9.89 -20.35 -6.86
N ASP A 99 9.30 -19.38 -7.58
CA ASP A 99 8.22 -19.58 -8.58
C ASP A 99 6.95 -20.22 -7.99
N CYS A 100 6.75 -20.12 -6.67
CA CYS A 100 5.54 -20.57 -6.01
C CYS A 100 4.50 -19.45 -6.01
N GLU A 101 3.29 -19.74 -6.50
CA GLU A 101 2.16 -18.80 -6.48
C GLU A 101 1.76 -18.51 -5.04
N MET A 102 1.84 -17.23 -4.64
CA MET A 102 1.45 -16.79 -3.30
C MET A 102 -0.06 -16.68 -3.22
N ASN A 103 -0.64 -17.26 -2.16
CA ASN A 103 -2.05 -17.05 -1.90
C ASN A 103 -2.30 -15.60 -1.42
N PHE A 104 -3.57 -15.16 -1.52
CA PHE A 104 -3.97 -13.81 -1.11
C PHE A 104 -3.55 -13.46 0.33
N GLN A 105 -3.66 -14.40 1.26
CA GLN A 105 -3.37 -14.17 2.67
C GLN A 105 -1.87 -14.02 2.91
N GLU A 106 -1.05 -14.82 2.24
CA GLU A 106 0.41 -14.74 2.26
C GLU A 106 0.88 -13.42 1.67
N LEU A 107 0.33 -13.03 0.52
CA LEU A 107 0.66 -11.77 -0.15
C LEU A 107 0.29 -10.57 0.72
N TRP A 108 -0.91 -10.55 1.32
CA TRP A 108 -1.33 -9.50 2.23
C TRP A 108 -0.43 -9.41 3.46
N ARG A 109 -0.12 -10.55 4.08
CA ARG A 109 0.78 -10.62 5.24
C ARG A 109 2.17 -10.13 4.90
N TYR A 110 2.69 -10.51 3.73
CA TYR A 110 3.99 -10.07 3.23
C TYR A 110 4.02 -8.55 3.07
N MET A 111 3.07 -7.97 2.33
CA MET A 111 3.01 -6.53 2.08
C MET A 111 2.82 -5.72 3.36
N LYS A 112 2.00 -6.20 4.30
CA LYS A 112 1.81 -5.57 5.62
C LYS A 112 3.09 -5.62 6.47
N THR A 113 3.88 -6.68 6.35
CA THR A 113 5.18 -6.81 7.02
C THR A 113 6.21 -5.85 6.43
N GLN A 114 6.23 -5.72 5.10
CA GLN A 114 7.16 -4.81 4.40
C GLN A 114 6.81 -3.34 4.63
N LYS A 115 5.53 -3.00 4.65
CA LYS A 115 5.05 -1.63 4.84
C LYS A 115 3.85 -1.63 5.78
N ALA A 116 4.06 -1.16 7.02
CA ALA A 116 3.01 -1.12 8.03
C ALA A 116 1.79 -0.28 7.60
N THR A 117 2.01 0.75 6.77
CA THR A 117 0.99 1.66 6.24
C THR A 117 0.34 1.16 4.95
N PHE A 118 0.72 -0.03 4.47
CA PHE A 118 0.18 -0.64 3.27
C PHE A 118 -1.34 -0.79 3.29
N PRO A 119 -2.00 -1.25 4.38
CA PRO A 119 -3.44 -1.42 4.40
C PRO A 119 -4.21 -0.15 4.04
N GLU A 120 -3.87 0.98 4.66
CA GLU A 120 -4.54 2.25 4.43
C GLU A 120 -4.25 2.79 3.03
N PHE A 121 -3.01 2.67 2.57
CA PHE A 121 -2.61 3.09 1.23
C PHE A 121 -3.32 2.26 0.15
N TYR A 122 -3.46 0.95 0.35
CA TYR A 122 -4.18 0.08 -0.56
C TYR A 122 -5.67 0.42 -0.61
N ILE A 123 -6.31 0.64 0.53
CA ILE A 123 -7.73 1.04 0.59
C ILE A 123 -7.95 2.35 -0.17
N ALA A 124 -7.09 3.35 0.06
CA ALA A 124 -7.13 4.62 -0.65
C ALA A 124 -6.90 4.45 -2.17
N TYR A 125 -5.89 3.67 -2.56
CA TYR A 125 -5.58 3.37 -3.95
C TYR A 125 -6.74 2.68 -4.67
N ARG A 126 -7.30 1.61 -4.06
CA ARG A 126 -8.46 0.87 -4.58
C ARG A 126 -9.66 1.79 -4.76
N HIS A 127 -9.96 2.63 -3.76
CA HIS A 127 -11.10 3.55 -3.82
C HIS A 127 -11.00 4.54 -4.98
N LEU A 128 -9.81 5.08 -5.22
CA LEU A 128 -9.57 5.96 -6.36
C LEU A 128 -9.70 5.22 -7.69
N ARG A 129 -9.13 4.01 -7.81
CA ARG A 129 -9.21 3.20 -9.02
C ARG A 129 -10.65 2.76 -9.34
N LEU A 130 -11.44 2.39 -8.33
CA LEU A 130 -12.88 2.09 -8.49
C LEU A 130 -13.70 3.28 -9.02
N LYS A 131 -13.22 4.50 -8.78
CA LYS A 131 -13.81 5.73 -9.33
C LYS A 131 -13.20 6.13 -10.67
N ASN A 132 -12.49 5.22 -11.33
CA ASN A 132 -11.80 5.40 -12.60
C ASN A 132 -10.73 6.50 -12.61
N TRP A 133 -10.15 6.83 -11.45
CA TRP A 133 -8.99 7.73 -11.42
C TRP A 133 -7.72 6.97 -11.80
N VAL A 134 -6.87 7.59 -12.61
CA VAL A 134 -5.48 7.14 -12.75
C VAL A 134 -4.71 7.64 -11.54
N VAL A 135 -4.15 6.70 -10.78
CA VAL A 135 -3.42 6.97 -9.53
C VAL A 135 -1.94 6.72 -9.77
N ARG A 136 -1.10 7.68 -9.41
CA ARG A 136 0.37 7.56 -9.50
C ARG A 136 1.01 7.95 -8.16
N PRO A 137 2.25 7.49 -7.88
CA PRO A 137 3.01 7.94 -6.72
C PRO A 137 3.14 9.47 -6.68
N GLY A 138 2.88 10.06 -5.51
CA GLY A 138 2.86 11.51 -5.30
C GLY A 138 4.15 12.12 -4.77
N SER A 139 5.22 11.34 -4.63
CA SER A 139 6.45 11.72 -3.93
C SER A 139 7.08 13.02 -4.44
N GLN A 140 7.01 13.27 -5.75
CA GLN A 140 7.50 14.51 -6.39
C GLN A 140 6.79 15.79 -5.90
N TYR A 141 5.59 15.65 -5.33
CA TYR A 141 4.77 16.75 -4.83
C TYR A 141 4.64 16.73 -3.30
N GLY A 142 5.43 15.88 -2.61
CA GLY A 142 5.36 15.73 -1.16
C GLY A 142 4.10 15.04 -0.64
N VAL A 143 3.27 14.48 -1.52
CA VAL A 143 2.03 13.77 -1.17
C VAL A 143 2.13 12.27 -1.43
N ASP A 144 1.14 11.49 -1.00
CA ASP A 144 1.16 10.04 -1.11
C ASP A 144 0.83 9.58 -2.53
N PHE A 145 -0.25 10.13 -3.10
CA PHE A 145 -0.64 9.88 -4.49
C PHE A 145 -0.99 11.16 -5.24
N VAL A 146 -1.00 11.07 -6.56
CA VAL A 146 -1.63 12.06 -7.45
C VAL A 146 -2.68 11.37 -8.31
N ALA A 147 -3.84 12.02 -8.47
CA ALA A 147 -4.95 11.47 -9.22
C ALA A 147 -5.22 12.29 -10.49
N TYR A 148 -5.39 11.59 -11.61
CA TYR A 148 -5.70 12.15 -12.92
C TYR A 148 -7.04 11.62 -13.42
N ARG A 149 -7.83 12.46 -14.08
CA ARG A 149 -9.07 12.03 -14.75
C ARG A 149 -8.81 11.20 -15.99
N HIS A 150 -7.69 11.47 -16.67
CA HIS A 150 -7.28 10.84 -17.92
C HIS A 150 -5.76 10.57 -17.87
N HIS A 151 -5.22 10.02 -18.95
CA HIS A 151 -3.80 9.72 -19.06
C HIS A 151 -2.92 10.95 -18.72
N PRO A 152 -1.85 10.84 -17.89
CA PRO A 152 -1.01 11.95 -17.46
C PRO A 152 -0.32 12.72 -18.60
N ALA A 153 -0.20 12.13 -19.79
CA ALA A 153 0.29 12.82 -20.99
C ALA A 153 -0.74 13.83 -21.56
N LEU A 154 -2.03 13.64 -21.29
CA LEU A 154 -3.13 14.43 -21.86
C LEU A 154 -3.64 15.50 -20.89
N VAL A 155 -3.60 15.22 -19.59
CA VAL A 155 -4.12 16.13 -18.56
C VAL A 155 -3.11 16.36 -17.44
N HIS A 156 -3.22 17.53 -16.80
CA HIS A 156 -2.61 17.75 -15.50
C HIS A 156 -3.36 16.97 -14.42
N SER A 157 -2.67 16.53 -13.37
CA SER A 157 -3.36 15.92 -12.23
C SER A 157 -4.30 16.94 -11.61
N GLU A 158 -5.42 16.44 -11.11
CA GLU A 158 -6.43 17.26 -10.45
C GLU A 158 -6.18 17.29 -8.94
N PHE A 159 -5.94 16.11 -8.37
CA PHE A 159 -5.76 15.95 -6.94
C PHE A 159 -4.32 15.58 -6.57
N ALA A 160 -3.84 16.26 -5.53
CA ALA A 160 -2.73 15.80 -4.70
C ALA A 160 -3.35 15.10 -3.48
N VAL A 161 -3.04 13.82 -3.26
CA VAL A 161 -3.76 12.96 -2.32
C VAL A 161 -2.89 12.62 -1.12
N LEU A 162 -3.41 12.89 0.07
CA LEU A 162 -2.85 12.43 1.33
C LEU A 162 -3.74 11.36 1.98
N VAL A 163 -3.12 10.30 2.48
CA VAL A 163 -3.80 9.19 3.16
C VAL A 163 -3.55 9.28 4.66
N LEU A 164 -4.63 9.46 5.42
CA LEU A 164 -4.62 9.49 6.88
C LEU A 164 -5.28 8.23 7.43
N SER A 165 -4.72 7.67 8.50
CA SER A 165 -5.27 6.54 9.24
C SER A 165 -5.98 7.06 10.49
N GLU A 166 -7.28 6.80 10.63
CA GLU A 166 -8.07 7.14 11.83
C GLU A 166 -8.07 5.94 12.79
N GLY A 167 -7.00 5.80 13.59
CA GLY A 167 -6.87 4.76 14.62
C GLY A 167 -6.38 5.33 15.96
N ARG A 168 -7.02 4.92 17.06
CA ARG A 168 -6.76 5.41 18.44
C ARG A 168 -5.32 5.17 18.93
N ASP A 169 -4.63 4.17 18.38
CA ASP A 169 -3.25 3.80 18.71
C ASP A 169 -2.30 3.91 17.49
N SER A 170 -2.70 4.63 16.44
CA SER A 170 -1.95 4.65 15.19
C SER A 170 -0.68 5.50 15.29
N ASN A 171 0.45 4.80 15.44
CA ASN A 171 1.78 5.26 15.00
C ASN A 171 1.89 5.33 13.46
N GLY A 172 0.76 5.24 12.75
CA GLY A 172 0.65 5.30 11.29
C GLY A 172 0.50 6.73 10.81
N ASN A 173 1.52 7.21 10.09
CA ASN A 173 1.59 8.48 9.36
C ASN A 173 1.23 9.72 10.17
N GLY A 174 2.22 10.27 10.89
CA GLY A 174 2.11 11.53 11.65
C GLY A 174 1.86 12.81 10.83
N ARG A 175 1.40 12.71 9.58
CA ARG A 175 1.21 13.84 8.68
C ARG A 175 -0.04 14.62 9.05
N LEU A 176 0.04 15.95 8.89
CA LEU A 176 -1.05 16.90 9.20
C LEU A 176 -1.47 16.93 10.67
N ARG A 177 -0.62 16.44 11.60
CA ARG A 177 -0.89 16.54 13.05
C ARG A 177 -0.72 17.97 13.57
N VAL A 178 0.13 18.75 12.92
CA VAL A 178 0.40 20.15 13.28
C VAL A 178 -0.03 21.06 12.13
N TRP A 179 -0.52 22.25 12.47
CA TRP A 179 -0.97 23.24 11.49
C TRP A 179 0.12 23.61 10.47
N SER A 180 1.39 23.61 10.88
CA SER A 180 2.54 23.82 10.00
C SER A 180 2.60 22.81 8.85
N ASP A 181 2.31 21.53 9.11
CA ASP A 181 2.34 20.48 8.10
C ASP A 181 1.25 20.69 7.05
N PHE A 182 0.08 21.13 7.51
CA PHE A 182 -1.04 21.48 6.65
C PHE A 182 -0.75 22.68 5.77
N LEU A 183 -0.19 23.76 6.34
CA LEU A 183 0.22 24.93 5.57
C LEU A 183 1.32 24.61 4.56
N CYS A 184 2.32 23.80 4.94
CA CYS A 184 3.34 23.31 4.01
C CYS A 184 2.73 22.52 2.86
N THR A 185 1.79 21.62 3.16
CA THR A 185 1.09 20.82 2.13
C THR A 185 0.30 21.71 1.18
N ILE A 186 -0.45 22.69 1.71
CA ILE A 186 -1.18 23.66 0.89
C ILE A 186 -0.22 24.45 0.00
N ARG A 187 0.92 24.89 0.53
CA ARG A 187 1.92 25.63 -0.26
C ARG A 187 2.48 24.79 -1.40
N LEU A 188 2.82 23.53 -1.13
CA LEU A 188 3.31 22.58 -2.13
C LEU A 188 2.26 22.33 -3.21
N CYS A 189 0.99 22.13 -2.84
CA CYS A 189 -0.11 21.88 -3.78
C CYS A 189 -0.47 23.13 -4.60
N GLY A 190 -0.53 24.29 -3.96
CA GLY A 190 -0.89 25.57 -4.58
C GLY A 190 0.12 26.01 -5.64
N SER A 191 1.41 25.72 -5.43
CA SER A 191 2.48 26.07 -6.39
C SER A 191 2.37 25.35 -7.73
N VAL A 192 1.62 24.24 -7.78
CA VAL A 192 1.39 23.44 -8.99
C VAL A 192 -0.09 23.35 -9.35
N ALA A 193 -0.89 24.27 -8.79
CA ALA A 193 -2.33 24.38 -8.96
C ALA A 193 -3.10 23.06 -8.69
N LYS A 194 -2.64 22.20 -7.78
CA LYS A 194 -3.34 20.94 -7.47
C LYS A 194 -4.31 21.14 -6.30
N THR A 195 -5.49 20.54 -6.40
CA THR A 195 -6.45 20.51 -5.29
C THR A 195 -5.99 19.45 -4.29
N LEU A 196 -5.81 19.82 -3.04
CA LEU A 196 -5.48 18.85 -1.99
C LEU A 196 -6.73 18.00 -1.68
N LEU A 197 -6.57 16.68 -1.74
CA LEU A 197 -7.56 15.69 -1.34
C LEU A 197 -7.01 14.90 -0.15
N VAL A 198 -7.71 14.95 0.97
CA VAL A 198 -7.37 14.16 2.16
C VAL A 198 -8.33 12.96 2.22
N LEU A 199 -7.77 11.76 2.16
CA LEU A 199 -8.47 10.50 2.31
C LEU A 199 -8.25 9.98 3.72
N SER A 200 -9.33 9.82 4.47
CA SER A 200 -9.29 9.23 5.80
C SER A 200 -9.76 7.78 5.73
N VAL A 201 -8.94 6.87 6.24
CA VAL A 201 -9.22 5.44 6.32
C VAL A 201 -9.54 5.09 7.77
N ASN A 202 -10.78 4.69 8.01
CA ASN A 202 -11.26 4.37 9.35
C ASN A 202 -11.25 2.86 9.56
N ASP A 203 -10.56 2.41 10.60
CA ASP A 203 -10.48 0.97 10.96
C ASP A 203 -11.75 0.49 11.70
N ASN A 204 -12.57 1.43 12.21
CA ASN A 204 -13.74 1.14 13.04
C ASN A 204 -15.05 1.43 12.31
N GLY A 205 -15.66 0.38 11.75
CA GLY A 205 -17.11 0.38 11.52
C GLY A 205 -17.85 0.23 12.85
N ILE A 206 -18.12 1.35 13.53
CA ILE A 206 -19.28 1.67 14.39
C ILE A 206 -18.97 3.03 15.03
N THR A 207 -19.51 4.11 14.47
CA THR A 207 -20.42 5.02 15.18
C THR A 207 -20.93 6.12 14.24
N PRO A 208 -22.21 6.53 14.38
CA PRO A 208 -22.77 7.66 13.66
C PRO A 208 -22.11 8.96 14.11
N LEU A 209 -22.04 9.92 13.18
CA LEU A 209 -21.67 11.32 13.37
C LEU A 209 -21.84 11.82 14.81
N LYS A 210 -20.72 12.14 15.47
CA LYS A 210 -20.67 13.23 16.43
C LYS A 210 -19.42 14.07 16.16
N ASN A 211 -19.68 15.21 15.52
CA ASN A 211 -18.93 16.46 15.59
C ASN A 211 -17.40 16.34 15.62
N ALA A 212 -16.79 16.10 14.46
CA ALA A 212 -15.53 16.77 14.17
C ALA A 212 -15.86 18.22 13.77
N GLN A 213 -16.21 19.06 14.75
CA GLN A 213 -16.07 20.50 14.60
C GLN A 213 -14.57 20.81 14.53
N LEU A 214 -13.98 20.70 13.35
CA LEU A 214 -12.88 21.57 12.99
C LEU A 214 -13.53 22.87 12.51
N ARG A 215 -13.29 23.91 13.31
CA ARG A 215 -13.81 25.27 13.21
C ARG A 215 -14.15 25.68 11.77
N ASP A 216 -15.39 26.12 11.58
CA ASP A 216 -15.84 26.86 10.41
C ASP A 216 -14.80 27.91 10.03
N GLY A 217 -14.18 27.72 8.87
CA GLY A 217 -13.08 28.55 8.43
C GLY A 217 -12.53 28.09 7.09
N VAL A 218 -13.01 28.74 6.04
CA VAL A 218 -12.48 28.73 4.67
C VAL A 218 -13.10 27.69 3.73
N GLN A 219 -14.25 28.05 3.16
CA GLN A 219 -14.62 27.63 1.81
C GLN A 219 -13.62 28.24 0.80
N ASN A 220 -12.47 27.58 0.61
CA ASN A 220 -11.61 27.87 -0.54
C ASN A 220 -11.91 26.85 -1.63
N SER A 221 -12.23 27.32 -2.83
CA SER A 221 -12.53 26.50 -4.01
C SER A 221 -11.40 25.53 -4.41
N ALA A 222 -10.21 25.68 -3.80
CA ALA A 222 -8.99 24.91 -4.05
C ALA A 222 -8.77 23.74 -3.07
N VAL A 223 -9.64 23.52 -2.09
CA VAL A 223 -9.44 22.55 -1.00
C VAL A 223 -10.71 21.74 -0.81
N LYS A 224 -10.70 20.47 -1.24
CA LYS A 224 -11.83 19.53 -1.01
C LYS A 224 -11.47 18.63 0.16
N ILE A 225 -11.84 19.08 1.36
CA ILE A 225 -11.53 18.38 2.61
C ILE A 225 -12.52 17.23 2.81
N LEU A 226 -11.95 16.03 2.95
CA LEU A 226 -12.54 14.76 3.37
C LEU A 226 -13.39 14.04 2.32
N GLN A 227 -12.81 12.98 1.76
CA GLN A 227 -13.58 11.85 1.29
C GLN A 227 -13.29 10.66 2.19
N LYS A 228 -14.32 10.13 2.86
CA LYS A 228 -14.22 8.91 3.65
C LYS A 228 -14.20 7.71 2.71
N CYS A 229 -13.23 6.83 2.92
CA CYS A 229 -13.15 5.53 2.25
C CYS A 229 -13.56 4.47 3.27
N GLU A 230 -14.71 3.84 3.06
CA GLU A 230 -15.10 2.70 3.88
C GLU A 230 -14.35 1.45 3.43
N ILE A 231 -13.84 0.68 4.39
CA ILE A 231 -13.32 -0.66 4.12
C ILE A 231 -14.49 -1.52 3.63
N ASP A 232 -14.33 -2.18 2.48
CA ASP A 232 -15.31 -3.12 1.92
C ASP A 232 -15.58 -4.27 2.90
N GLN A 233 -16.81 -4.76 3.02
CA GLN A 233 -17.19 -5.82 3.96
C GLN A 233 -16.40 -7.12 3.75
N LEU A 234 -16.03 -7.43 2.50
CA LEU A 234 -15.19 -8.59 2.16
C LEU A 234 -13.73 -8.38 2.58
N LEU A 235 -13.19 -7.19 2.36
CA LEU A 235 -11.84 -6.83 2.83
C LEU A 235 -11.84 -6.79 4.37
N ARG A 236 -12.90 -6.27 5.01
CA ARG A 236 -13.08 -6.31 6.48
C ARG A 236 -13.12 -7.73 7.00
N TYR A 237 -13.87 -8.64 6.38
CA TYR A 237 -13.95 -10.03 6.85
C TYR A 237 -12.59 -10.73 6.73
N SER A 238 -11.87 -10.49 5.63
CA SER A 238 -10.52 -11.01 5.44
C SER A 238 -9.52 -10.40 6.43
N LEU A 239 -9.55 -9.08 6.62
CA LEU A 239 -8.74 -8.35 7.59
C LEU A 239 -9.06 -8.74 9.04
N MET A 240 -10.33 -8.89 9.39
CA MET A 240 -10.78 -9.34 10.71
C MET A 240 -10.34 -10.77 10.96
N LYS A 241 -10.48 -11.68 9.99
CA LYS A 241 -10.01 -13.06 10.12
C LYS A 241 -8.50 -13.11 10.29
N MET A 242 -7.75 -12.30 9.55
CA MET A 242 -6.29 -12.21 9.68
C MET A 242 -5.82 -11.54 10.99
N ASN A 243 -6.51 -10.52 11.48
CA ASN A 243 -6.22 -9.89 12.77
C ASN A 243 -6.66 -10.79 13.94
N TYR A 244 -7.72 -11.59 13.79
CA TYR A 244 -8.19 -12.57 14.76
C TYR A 244 -7.22 -13.76 14.86
N VAL A 245 -6.74 -14.28 13.72
CA VAL A 245 -5.67 -15.29 13.68
C VAL A 245 -4.40 -14.74 14.33
N ARG A 246 -3.97 -13.51 14.01
CA ARG A 246 -2.83 -12.86 14.68
C ARG A 246 -3.05 -12.73 16.19
N LYS A 247 -4.25 -12.34 16.64
CA LYS A 247 -4.59 -12.21 18.07
C LYS A 247 -4.56 -13.54 18.80
N ILE A 248 -4.94 -14.62 18.12
CA ILE A 248 -4.82 -16.00 18.62
C ILE A 248 -3.34 -16.41 18.66
N GLU A 249 -2.55 -16.16 17.63
CA GLU A 249 -1.12 -16.48 17.61
C GLU A 249 -0.33 -15.70 18.67
N THR A 250 -0.61 -14.41 18.86
CA THR A 250 0.02 -13.61 19.92
C THR A 250 -0.42 -14.07 21.30
N LYS A 251 -1.70 -14.44 21.48
CA LYS A 251 -2.19 -14.98 22.75
C LYS A 251 -1.57 -16.34 23.06
N ASN A 252 -1.49 -17.24 22.08
CA ASN A 252 -0.84 -18.54 22.21
C ASN A 252 0.68 -18.40 22.45
N PHE A 253 1.31 -17.37 21.89
CA PHE A 253 2.72 -17.07 22.14
C PHE A 253 2.93 -16.50 23.55
N GLU A 254 2.09 -15.56 24.00
CA GLU A 254 2.12 -15.03 25.36
C GLU A 254 1.81 -16.10 26.41
N ASP A 255 0.86 -16.99 26.14
CA ASP A 255 0.52 -18.12 27.01
C ASP A 255 1.69 -19.12 27.07
N ASN A 256 2.35 -19.45 25.95
CA ASN A 256 3.54 -20.31 25.93
C ASN A 256 4.77 -19.68 26.61
N VAL A 257 4.98 -18.36 26.47
CA VAL A 257 6.07 -17.64 27.15
C VAL A 257 5.80 -17.54 28.65
N ASN A 258 4.54 -17.41 29.06
CA ASN A 258 4.15 -17.41 30.47
C ASN A 258 4.21 -18.80 31.11
N ASP A 259 3.95 -19.88 30.35
CA ASP A 259 4.12 -21.26 30.82
C ASP A 259 5.60 -21.64 30.94
N ALA A 260 6.44 -21.21 29.99
CA ALA A 260 7.89 -21.39 30.07
C ALA A 260 8.53 -20.64 31.27
N ARG A 261 7.92 -19.54 31.72
CA ARG A 261 8.34 -18.82 32.95
C ARG A 261 7.82 -19.45 34.24
N LYS A 262 6.76 -20.27 34.19
CA LYS A 262 6.21 -20.97 35.37
C LYS A 262 6.81 -22.37 35.59
N GLY A 263 7.41 -22.99 34.57
CA GLY A 263 8.04 -24.32 34.67
C GLY A 263 9.46 -24.37 35.27
N GLY A 264 10.09 -23.23 35.51
CA GLY A 264 11.47 -23.17 36.02
C GLY A 264 11.60 -23.14 37.53
N ARG A 265 11.21 -24.22 38.24
CA ARG A 265 11.62 -24.44 39.64
C ARG A 265 11.75 -25.94 39.98
N GLY A 266 12.99 -26.36 40.23
CA GLY A 266 13.30 -27.45 41.17
C GLY A 266 14.04 -28.66 40.58
N PHE A 267 15.37 -28.60 40.51
CA PHE A 267 16.20 -29.78 40.73
C PHE A 267 17.35 -29.41 41.66
N ASN A 268 17.16 -29.75 42.95
CA ASN A 268 18.22 -29.82 43.95
C ASN A 268 18.97 -31.14 43.74
N MET A 269 20.30 -31.09 43.70
CA MET A 269 21.13 -32.21 44.14
C MET A 269 22.23 -31.67 45.04
N SER A 270 22.06 -31.95 46.32
CA SER A 270 23.06 -31.88 47.38
C SER A 270 24.03 -33.06 47.27
N ASN A 271 25.34 -32.82 47.37
CA ASN A 271 26.21 -33.62 48.24
C ASN A 271 27.61 -33.00 48.46
N THR A 272 27.88 -32.72 49.74
CA THR A 272 29.10 -33.02 50.53
C THR A 272 30.50 -32.58 50.05
N ALA A 273 31.01 -31.56 50.77
CA ALA A 273 32.30 -31.49 51.48
C ALA A 273 33.55 -32.20 50.91
N THR A 274 34.63 -31.44 50.72
CA THR A 274 35.88 -31.58 51.51
C THR A 274 36.86 -30.43 51.26
N ARG A 275 37.68 -30.18 52.27
CA ARG A 275 38.62 -29.08 52.51
C ARG A 275 40.04 -29.62 52.25
N GLY A 276 40.95 -28.88 51.61
CA GLY A 276 42.38 -29.23 51.62
C GLY A 276 43.25 -28.65 50.50
N THR A 277 43.90 -27.52 50.79
CA THR A 277 45.31 -27.14 50.50
C THR A 277 46.12 -27.91 49.45
N THR A 278 46.74 -27.18 48.50
CA THR A 278 48.20 -27.08 48.19
C THR A 278 48.39 -26.35 46.84
N GLU A 279 49.00 -25.17 46.83
CA GLU A 279 50.40 -24.90 46.45
C GLU A 279 50.79 -25.16 44.97
N LYS A 280 51.27 -24.06 44.35
CA LYS A 280 52.40 -23.94 43.41
C LYS A 280 52.22 -24.12 41.88
N SER A 281 52.72 -23.07 41.21
CA SER A 281 53.59 -23.01 40.01
C SER A 281 53.05 -23.22 38.59
N TYR A 282 53.12 -22.13 37.81
CA TYR A 282 53.54 -21.93 36.39
C TYR A 282 54.29 -23.09 35.66
N PRO A 283 54.60 -23.00 34.33
CA PRO A 283 53.95 -22.40 33.14
C PRO A 283 53.98 -23.37 31.90
N PHE A 284 53.80 -22.83 30.67
CA PHE A 284 53.95 -23.43 29.32
C PHE A 284 52.74 -24.24 28.80
N GLN A 285 52.25 -24.10 27.56
CA GLN A 285 52.81 -23.61 26.29
C GLN A 285 51.78 -22.75 25.53
#